data_AF-A0A973T0Q3-F1
#
_entry.id   AF-A0A973T0Q3-F1
#
_cell.length_a   1.000
_cell.length_b   1.000
_cell.length_c   1.000
_cell.angle_alpha   90.00
_cell.angle_beta   90.00
_cell.angle_gamma   90.00
#
_symmetry.space_group_name_H-M   'P 1'
#
loop_
_entity.id
_entity.type
_entity.pdbx_description
1 polymer ?
#
loop_
_entity_poly.entity_id
_entity_poly.type
_entity_poly.pdbx_seq_one_letter_code
_entity_poly.pdbx_strand_id
1 'polypeptide(L)'
;AADDYGVPIAAVARHRGELLDTPVYDGPYARAAALVHTLGRCRWLERSNLTVACAVAVMYLEASNVPVNPTREQLTALAHELNSPRSTAAGIASMLRTWKP
;
A
#
# COMPACT_ATOMS: atom_id res chain seq x y z
N ALA A 1 -8.60 -22.98 6.84
CA ALA A 1 -9.45 -22.01 6.13
C ALA A 1 -9.01 -21.98 4.68
N ALA A 2 -9.85 -21.62 3.72
CA ALA A 2 -9.33 -21.26 2.40
C ALA A 2 -8.43 -20.03 2.58
N ASP A 3 -7.23 -20.04 1.98
CA ASP A 3 -6.37 -18.87 1.97
C ASP A 3 -7.13 -17.70 1.33
N ASP A 4 -7.20 -16.55 2.01
CA ASP A 4 -8.01 -15.39 1.57
C ASP A 4 -7.29 -14.59 0.46
N TYR A 5 -7.00 -15.28 -0.65
CA TYR A 5 -6.40 -14.68 -1.84
C TYR A 5 -7.33 -13.66 -2.53
N GLY A 6 -8.60 -13.57 -2.13
CA GLY A 6 -9.51 -12.54 -2.59
C GLY A 6 -9.02 -11.14 -2.25
N VAL A 7 -8.36 -10.97 -1.09
CA VAL A 7 -7.81 -9.68 -0.66
C VAL A 7 -6.72 -9.14 -1.60
N PRO A 8 -5.63 -9.87 -1.90
CA PRO A 8 -4.62 -9.36 -2.83
C PRO A 8 -5.17 -9.16 -4.25
N ILE A 9 -6.10 -10.01 -4.72
CA ILE A 9 -6.76 -9.80 -6.02
C ILE A 9 -7.55 -8.48 -6.03
N ALA A 10 -8.34 -8.22 -4.98
CA ALA A 10 -9.09 -6.98 -4.84
C ALA A 10 -8.17 -5.76 -4.71
N ALA A 11 -7.04 -5.89 -4.00
CA ALA A 11 -6.05 -4.83 -3.86
C ALA A 11 -5.38 -4.50 -5.21
N VAL A 12 -5.11 -5.51 -6.05
CA VAL A 12 -4.60 -5.33 -7.42
C VAL A 12 -5.64 -4.63 -8.30
N ALA A 13 -6.89 -5.10 -8.28
CA ALA A 13 -7.97 -4.48 -9.05
C ALA A 13 -8.20 -3.02 -8.61
N ARG A 14 -8.21 -2.75 -7.30
CA ARG A 14 -8.43 -1.41 -6.74
C ARG A 14 -7.38 -0.41 -7.21
N HIS A 15 -6.08 -0.70 -7.05
CA HIS A 15 -5.06 0.30 -7.38
C HIS A 15 -4.93 0.56 -8.89
N ARG A 16 -5.39 -0.37 -9.73
CA ARG A 16 -5.49 -0.24 -11.20
C ARG A 16 -6.84 0.30 -11.67
N GLY A 17 -7.74 0.63 -10.75
CA GLY A 17 -9.08 1.08 -11.09
C GLY A 17 -9.07 2.34 -11.95
N GLU A 18 -9.93 2.34 -12.95
CA GLU A 18 -10.16 3.46 -13.87
C GLU A 18 -11.64 3.84 -13.84
N LEU A 19 -11.91 5.13 -14.00
CA LEU A 19 -13.25 5.68 -14.14
C LEU A 19 -13.25 6.58 -15.37
N LEU A 20 -14.07 6.23 -16.37
CA LEU A 20 -14.14 6.97 -17.65
C LEU A 20 -12.73 7.15 -18.25
N ASP A 21 -12.01 6.03 -18.40
CA ASP A 21 -10.62 5.95 -18.91
C ASP A 21 -9.59 6.79 -18.13
N THR A 22 -9.97 7.30 -16.95
CA THR A 22 -9.11 8.08 -16.07
C THR A 22 -8.70 7.23 -14.87
N PRO A 23 -7.39 7.07 -14.58
CA PRO A 23 -6.95 6.37 -13.38
C PRO A 23 -7.55 6.98 -12.12
N VAL A 24 -8.16 6.16 -11.27
CA VAL A 24 -8.67 6.60 -9.96
C VAL A 24 -7.52 7.01 -9.03
N TYR A 25 -6.37 6.33 -9.16
CA TYR A 25 -5.16 6.61 -8.42
C TYR A 25 -4.06 7.09 -9.37
N ASP A 26 -3.78 8.38 -9.31
CA ASP A 26 -2.80 9.02 -10.18
C ASP A 26 -1.36 8.90 -9.66
N GLY A 27 -0.48 8.39 -10.51
CA GLY A 27 0.94 8.19 -10.23
C GLY A 27 1.28 7.05 -9.26
N PRO A 28 2.58 6.73 -9.14
CA PRO A 28 3.05 5.55 -8.40
C PRO A 28 2.76 5.62 -6.91
N TYR A 29 2.84 6.79 -6.27
CA TYR A 29 2.55 6.95 -4.85
C TYR A 29 1.08 6.68 -4.51
N ALA A 30 0.14 7.17 -5.31
CA ALA A 30 -1.28 6.95 -5.06
C ALA A 30 -1.66 5.48 -5.27
N ARG A 31 -1.08 4.85 -6.31
CA ARG A 31 -1.29 3.42 -6.59
C ARG A 31 -0.69 2.53 -5.51
N ALA A 32 0.55 2.79 -5.10
CA ALA A 32 1.19 2.08 -3.98
C ALA A 32 0.34 2.20 -2.72
N ALA A 33 -0.12 3.41 -2.39
CA ALA A 33 -0.94 3.67 -1.23
C ALA A 33 -2.28 2.91 -1.27
N ALA A 34 -2.99 2.92 -2.40
CA ALA A 34 -4.25 2.19 -2.55
C ALA A 34 -4.08 0.67 -2.41
N LEU A 35 -3.00 0.14 -2.98
CA LEU A 35 -2.62 -1.27 -2.90
C LEU A 35 -2.37 -1.67 -1.44
N VAL A 36 -1.44 -0.99 -0.76
CA VAL A 36 -1.04 -1.36 0.61
C VAL A 36 -2.10 -1.02 1.65
N HIS A 37 -2.94 -0.02 1.40
CA HIS A 37 -4.11 0.25 2.23
C HIS A 37 -5.03 -0.97 2.28
N THR A 38 -5.33 -1.59 1.14
CA THR A 38 -6.19 -2.78 1.10
C THR A 38 -5.50 -3.98 1.76
N LEU A 39 -4.24 -4.24 1.40
CA LEU A 39 -3.46 -5.36 1.97
C LEU A 39 -3.26 -5.23 3.50
N GLY A 40 -3.10 -4.02 4.01
CA GLY A 40 -2.90 -3.76 5.43
C GLY A 40 -4.19 -3.82 6.24
N ARG A 41 -5.31 -3.33 5.68
CA ARG A 41 -6.61 -3.24 6.37
C ARG A 41 -7.40 -4.54 6.34
N CYS A 42 -7.29 -5.32 5.27
CA CYS A 42 -7.91 -6.64 5.16
C CYS A 42 -6.86 -7.70 5.52
N ARG A 43 -6.98 -8.33 6.69
CA ARG A 43 -6.05 -9.38 7.11
C ARG A 43 -6.26 -10.64 6.28
N TRP A 44 -5.26 -10.99 5.49
CA TRP A 44 -5.27 -12.17 4.61
C TRP A 44 -4.12 -13.14 4.86
N LEU A 45 -3.16 -12.74 5.71
CA LEU A 45 -2.07 -13.59 6.19
C LEU A 45 -2.21 -13.85 7.69
N GLU A 46 -1.96 -15.09 8.12
CA GLU A 46 -1.97 -15.48 9.53
C GLU A 46 -0.91 -14.73 10.36
N ARG A 47 0.22 -14.39 9.72
CA ARG A 47 1.36 -13.70 10.33
C ARG A 47 1.89 -12.62 9.40
N SER A 48 2.50 -11.59 10.00
CA SER A 48 3.27 -10.56 9.27
C SER A 48 2.48 -9.76 8.21
N ASN A 49 1.15 -9.70 8.29
CA ASN A 49 0.30 -9.00 7.31
C ASN A 49 0.75 -7.54 7.08
N LEU A 50 0.98 -6.79 8.16
CA LEU A 50 1.43 -5.39 8.07
C LEU A 50 2.86 -5.28 7.54
N THR A 51 3.76 -6.19 7.93
CA THR A 51 5.14 -6.23 7.41
C THR A 51 5.15 -6.45 5.90
N VAL A 52 4.33 -7.39 5.41
CA VAL A 52 4.17 -7.64 3.98
C VAL A 52 3.59 -6.42 3.28
N ALA A 53 2.56 -5.76 3.84
CA ALA A 53 2.01 -4.54 3.28
C ALA A 53 3.06 -3.41 3.18
N CYS A 54 3.89 -3.21 4.23
CA CYS A 54 4.98 -2.23 4.19
C CYS A 54 6.05 -2.60 3.13
N ALA A 55 6.42 -3.87 3.02
CA ALA A 55 7.37 -4.32 1.99
C ALA A 55 6.82 -4.10 0.58
N VAL A 56 5.53 -4.35 0.36
CA VAL A 56 4.87 -4.08 -0.93
C VAL A 56 4.91 -2.58 -1.28
N ALA A 57 4.82 -1.66 -0.32
CA ALA A 57 4.95 -0.23 -0.61
C ALA A 57 6.32 0.09 -1.20
N VAL A 58 7.39 -0.43 -0.59
CA VAL A 58 8.77 -0.24 -1.07
C VAL A 58 8.95 -0.85 -2.46
N MET A 59 8.62 -2.15 -2.60
CA MET A 59 8.79 -2.88 -3.86
C MET A 59 7.97 -2.27 -5.00
N TYR A 60 6.76 -1.78 -4.72
CA TYR A 60 5.92 -1.14 -5.75
C TYR A 60 6.55 0.16 -6.26
N LEU A 61 7.06 1.00 -5.35
CA LEU A 61 7.71 2.25 -5.72
C LEU A 61 9.01 2.00 -6.50
N GLU A 62 9.84 1.07 -6.05
CA GLU A 62 11.05 0.65 -6.76
C GLU A 62 10.72 0.11 -8.17
N ALA A 63 9.74 -0.80 -8.29
CA ALA A 63 9.28 -1.33 -9.58
C ALA A 63 8.66 -0.24 -10.48
N SER A 64 8.22 0.88 -9.90
CA SER A 64 7.71 2.05 -10.62
C SER A 64 8.79 3.08 -10.96
N ASN A 65 10.08 2.72 -10.84
CA ASN A 65 11.22 3.62 -11.02
C ASN A 65 11.24 4.81 -10.04
N VAL A 66 10.68 4.62 -8.85
CA VAL A 66 10.72 5.59 -7.74
C VAL A 66 11.57 4.99 -6.61
N PRO A 67 12.90 5.19 -6.63
CA PRO A 67 13.76 4.65 -5.58
C PRO A 67 13.42 5.28 -4.23
N VAL A 68 13.31 4.43 -3.20
CA VAL A 68 13.03 4.84 -1.82
C VAL A 68 13.81 3.96 -0.85
N ASN A 69 14.26 4.53 0.25
CA ASN A 69 14.98 3.85 1.31
C ASN A 69 14.40 4.29 2.66
N PRO A 70 13.18 3.85 2.99
CA PRO A 70 12.51 4.31 4.20
C PRO A 70 13.26 3.85 5.45
N THR A 71 13.34 4.74 6.44
CA THR A 71 13.88 4.36 7.75
C THR A 71 12.97 3.38 8.47
N ARG A 72 13.50 2.74 9.51
CA ARG A 72 12.70 1.87 10.39
C ARG A 72 11.52 2.63 11.00
N GLU A 73 11.71 3.88 11.37
CA GLU A 73 10.66 4.75 11.93
C GLU A 73 9.56 5.01 10.90
N GLN A 74 9.92 5.27 9.64
CA GLN A 74 8.96 5.47 8.56
C GLN A 74 8.15 4.19 8.25
N LEU A 75 8.80 3.02 8.26
CA LEU A 75 8.12 1.74 8.10
C LEU A 75 7.18 1.42 9.28
N THR A 76 7.60 1.77 10.49
CA THR A 76 6.79 1.61 11.71
C THR A 76 5.59 2.54 11.70
N ALA A 77 5.79 3.79 11.28
CA ALA A 77 4.71 4.77 11.11
C ALA A 77 3.69 4.28 10.08
N LEU A 78 4.14 3.73 8.94
CA LEU A 78 3.25 3.15 7.94
C LEU A 78 2.45 1.96 8.50
N ALA A 79 3.09 1.06 9.25
CA ALA A 79 2.39 -0.07 9.87
C ALA A 79 1.32 0.39 10.88
N HIS A 80 1.62 1.43 11.67
CA HIS A 80 0.64 2.04 12.58
C HIS A 80 -0.52 2.69 11.83
N GLU A 81 -0.23 3.44 10.76
CA GLU A 81 -1.24 4.06 9.92
C GLU A 81 -2.16 2.99 9.29
N LEU A 82 -1.59 1.93 8.72
CA LEU A 82 -2.36 0.82 8.14
C LEU A 82 -3.25 0.10 9.17
N ASN A 83 -2.86 0.08 10.44
CA ASN A 83 -3.69 -0.50 11.50
C ASN A 83 -4.79 0.46 11.99
N SER A 84 -4.69 1.76 11.69
CA SER A 84 -5.63 2.79 12.13
C SER A 84 -6.99 2.67 11.44
N PRO A 85 -8.12 2.66 12.19
CA PRO A 85 -9.46 2.63 11.59
C PRO A 85 -9.78 3.87 10.75
N ARG A 86 -9.03 4.95 10.91
CA ARG A 86 -9.18 6.19 10.14
C ARG A 86 -8.26 6.27 8.93
N SER A 87 -7.55 5.18 8.62
CA SER A 87 -6.57 5.21 7.53
C SER A 87 -7.21 5.47 6.18
N THR A 88 -6.51 6.22 5.35
CA THR A 88 -6.93 6.53 3.99
C THR A 88 -5.76 6.35 3.03
N ALA A 89 -6.08 5.96 1.78
CA ALA A 89 -5.07 5.88 0.73
C ALA A 89 -4.37 7.23 0.48
N ALA A 90 -5.08 8.35 0.63
CA ALA A 90 -4.48 9.69 0.49
C ALA A 90 -3.46 9.98 1.60
N GLY A 91 -3.79 9.66 2.85
CA GLY A 91 -2.87 9.81 3.99
C GLY A 91 -1.60 8.98 3.83
N ILE A 92 -1.77 7.70 3.43
CA ILE A 92 -0.64 6.82 3.12
C ILE A 92 0.20 7.39 1.98
N ALA A 93 -0.41 7.85 0.88
CA ALA A 93 0.33 8.43 -0.24
C ALA A 93 1.17 9.64 0.20
N SER A 94 0.65 10.48 1.10
CA SER A 94 1.41 11.59 1.69
C SER A 94 2.62 11.11 2.49
N MET A 95 2.47 10.04 3.27
CA MET A 95 3.60 9.43 3.99
C MET A 95 4.65 8.87 3.03
N LEU A 96 4.23 8.13 2.00
CA LEU A 96 5.15 7.53 1.02
C LEU A 96 5.97 8.59 0.28
N ARG A 97 5.41 9.77 -0.01
CA ARG A 97 6.16 10.89 -0.65
C ARG A 97 7.30 11.45 0.21
N THR A 98 7.29 11.19 1.52
CA THR A 98 8.37 11.61 2.43
C THR A 98 9.58 10.68 2.34
N TRP A 99 9.44 9.50 1.73
CA TRP A 99 10.52 8.55 1.59
C TRP A 99 11.46 9.03 0.48
N LYS A 100 12.75 9.08 0.79
CA LYS A 100 13.82 9.44 -0.14
C LYS A 100 14.73 8.22 -0.35
N PRO A 101 15.48 8.16 -1.47
CA PRO A 101 16.50 7.14 -1.67
C PRO A 101 17.55 7.09 -0.54
#